data_AF-A0A7N2LU76-F1
#
_entry.id   AF-A0A7N2LU76-F1
#
_cell.length_a   1.000
_cell.length_b   1.000
_cell.length_c   1.000
_cell.angle_alpha   90.00
_cell.angle_beta   90.00
_cell.angle_gamma   90.00
#
_symmetry.space_group_name_H-M   'P 1'
#
loop_
_entity.id
_entity.type
_entity.pdbx_description
1 polymer ?
#
loop_
_entity_poly.entity_id
_entity_poly.type
_entity_poly.pdbx_seq_one_letter_code
_entity_poly.pdbx_strand_id
1 'polypeptide(L)'
;MNSLPSSSDSEMFKRFWKDIWRLKVPNKVKVFLWRACSRALPTKVNLQKRRVVDNSTCDQCGCMTEDEFHALWDCEMVREVWALAFGEVRRKGQSLKVMSDLVSVTKAEGLSLELFAMTAWLIWMRRNKLRVNDNPQPCPRVAFSASALLDEFQQGKQSMARGNRTSPVEAGIGVVIRNKEGQVLAALSEKVRMPVIVEVLEMLAARKAAMFAKDLGFS
;
A
#
# COMPACT_ATOMS: atom_id res chain seq x y z
N MET A 1 27.59 25.40 14.73
CA MET A 1 27.12 26.22 13.60
C MET A 1 25.78 25.64 13.16
N ASN A 2 24.67 26.27 13.55
CA ASN A 2 23.33 25.83 13.21
C ASN A 2 22.89 26.58 11.95
N SER A 3 23.03 25.95 10.79
CA SER A 3 22.45 26.44 9.54
C SER A 3 20.92 26.41 9.67
N LEU A 4 20.29 27.57 9.59
CA LEU A 4 18.84 27.69 9.44
C LEU A 4 18.43 26.97 8.14
N PRO A 5 17.32 26.21 8.12
CA PRO A 5 16.83 25.58 6.90
C PRO A 5 16.48 26.66 5.88
N SER A 6 17.03 26.54 4.66
CA SER A 6 16.83 27.53 3.59
C SER A 6 15.41 27.46 3.05
N SER A 7 14.86 28.59 2.59
CA SER A 7 13.52 28.65 1.97
C SER A 7 13.37 27.66 0.80
N SER A 8 14.47 27.35 0.11
CA SER A 8 14.51 26.38 -0.99
C SER A 8 14.27 24.95 -0.52
N ASP A 9 14.76 24.58 0.67
CA ASP A 9 14.61 23.22 1.22
C ASP A 9 13.14 22.93 1.55
N SER A 10 12.45 23.92 2.11
CA SER A 10 11.01 23.84 2.42
C SER A 10 10.16 23.66 1.16
N GLU A 11 10.49 24.38 0.08
CA GLU A 11 9.76 24.28 -1.18
C GLU A 11 10.05 22.96 -1.92
N MET A 12 11.29 22.49 -1.91
CA MET A 12 11.64 21.16 -2.45
C MET A 12 10.90 20.05 -1.70
N PHE A 13 10.84 20.12 -0.37
CA PHE A 13 10.11 19.16 0.45
C PHE A 13 8.60 19.16 0.13
N LYS A 14 7.98 20.34 -0.01
CA LYS A 14 6.57 20.46 -0.41
C LYS A 14 6.31 19.84 -1.79
N ARG A 15 7.19 20.07 -2.76
CA ARG A 15 7.08 19.51 -4.12
C ARG A 15 7.19 17.99 -4.11
N PHE A 16 8.13 17.44 -3.34
CA PHE A 16 8.31 16.00 -3.18
C PHE A 16 7.03 15.31 -2.71
N TRP A 17 6.36 15.83 -1.68
CA TRP A 17 5.10 15.25 -1.21
C TRP A 17 3.97 15.44 -2.21
N LYS A 18 3.88 16.59 -2.88
CA LYS A 18 2.91 16.80 -3.96
C LYS A 18 3.10 15.77 -5.07
N ASP A 19 4.32 15.38 -5.40
CA ASP A 19 4.58 14.31 -6.37
C ASP A 19 4.03 12.97 -5.92
N ILE A 20 4.31 12.54 -4.69
CA ILE A 20 3.80 11.29 -4.12
C ILE A 20 2.26 11.26 -4.14
N TRP A 21 1.62 12.37 -3.75
CA TRP A 21 0.16 12.43 -3.71
C TRP A 21 -0.50 12.48 -5.09
N ARG A 22 0.23 12.91 -6.13
CA ARG A 22 -0.24 12.92 -7.52
C ARG A 22 -0.16 11.58 -8.24
N LEU A 23 0.60 10.61 -7.71
CA LEU A 23 0.76 9.29 -8.33
C LEU A 23 -0.58 8.64 -8.69
N LYS A 24 -0.65 7.97 -9.84
CA LYS A 24 -1.84 7.25 -10.29
C LYS A 24 -1.85 5.80 -9.76
N VAL A 25 -1.83 5.67 -8.44
CA VAL A 25 -1.87 4.39 -7.69
C VAL A 25 -2.98 4.41 -6.61
N PRO A 26 -3.39 3.25 -6.06
CA PRO A 26 -4.33 3.21 -4.95
C PRO A 26 -3.87 4.08 -3.76
N ASN A 27 -4.80 4.73 -3.05
CA ASN A 27 -4.46 5.60 -1.92
C ASN A 27 -3.66 4.87 -0.82
N LYS A 28 -3.93 3.58 -0.58
CA LYS A 28 -3.14 2.75 0.35
C LYS A 28 -1.66 2.69 0.00
N VAL A 29 -1.33 2.71 -1.30
CA VAL A 29 0.05 2.69 -1.81
C VAL A 29 0.72 4.05 -1.64
N LYS A 30 -0.03 5.15 -1.83
CA LYS A 30 0.47 6.51 -1.53
C LYS A 30 0.81 6.68 -0.05
N VAL A 31 -0.09 6.26 0.84
CA VAL A 31 0.13 6.29 2.30
C VAL A 31 1.32 5.42 2.68
N PHE A 32 1.43 4.22 2.09
CA PHE A 32 2.60 3.36 2.28
C PHE A 32 3.90 4.06 1.86
N LEU A 33 3.96 4.64 0.66
CA LEU A 33 5.15 5.30 0.15
C LEU A 33 5.52 6.52 1.01
N TRP A 34 4.52 7.29 1.46
CA TRP A 34 4.72 8.36 2.44
C TRP A 34 5.36 7.83 3.72
N ARG A 35 4.82 6.74 4.30
CA ARG A 35 5.42 6.12 5.50
C ARG A 35 6.86 5.64 5.24
N ALA A 36 7.15 5.08 4.07
CA ALA A 36 8.49 4.64 3.70
C ALA A 36 9.46 5.84 3.67
N CYS A 37 9.11 6.91 2.96
CA CYS A 37 9.95 8.10 2.86
C CYS A 37 10.08 8.88 4.18
N SER A 38 9.08 8.79 5.07
CA SER A 38 9.11 9.39 6.41
C SER A 38 9.69 8.48 7.50
N ARG A 39 10.29 7.34 7.14
CA ARG A 39 10.83 6.34 8.10
C ARG A 39 9.82 5.86 9.14
N ALA A 40 8.54 5.82 8.77
CA ALA A 40 7.42 5.50 9.65
C ALA A 40 6.87 4.08 9.43
N LEU A 41 7.52 3.26 8.60
CA LEU A 41 7.18 1.85 8.47
C LEU A 41 7.56 1.08 9.75
N PRO A 42 6.82 0.02 10.13
CA PRO A 42 7.19 -0.87 11.23
C PRO A 42 8.29 -1.85 10.78
N THR A 43 9.44 -1.31 10.38
CA THR A 43 10.69 -2.02 10.12
C THR A 43 11.26 -2.53 11.44
N LYS A 44 12.15 -3.52 11.43
CA LYS A 44 12.69 -4.00 12.71
C LYS A 44 13.48 -2.95 13.47
N VAL A 45 14.19 -2.04 12.79
CA VAL A 45 14.81 -0.89 13.45
C VAL A 45 13.77 -0.08 14.24
N ASN A 46 12.62 0.19 13.64
CA ASN A 46 11.58 0.99 14.30
C ASN A 46 10.83 0.21 15.38
N LEU A 47 10.66 -1.10 15.20
CA LEU A 47 10.09 -1.98 16.23
C LEU A 47 11.03 -2.12 17.43
N GLN A 48 12.34 -2.23 17.20
CA GLN A 48 13.36 -2.27 18.26
C GLN A 48 13.39 -0.96 19.05
N LYS A 49 13.34 0.20 18.36
CA LYS A 49 13.21 1.51 19.01
C LYS A 49 11.97 1.61 19.92
N ARG A 50 10.90 0.91 19.56
CA ARG A 50 9.64 0.82 20.33
C ARG A 50 9.61 -0.33 21.33
N ARG A 51 10.73 -1.06 21.51
CA ARG A 51 10.86 -2.21 22.42
C ARG A 51 9.86 -3.34 22.13
N VAL A 52 9.49 -3.52 20.86
CA VAL A 52 8.61 -4.61 20.39
C VAL A 52 9.43 -5.86 20.01
N VAL A 53 10.68 -5.67 19.57
CA VAL A 53 11.62 -6.75 19.22
C VAL A 53 13.01 -6.40 19.74
N ASP A 54 13.83 -7.41 20.03
CA ASP A 54 15.18 -7.19 20.58
C ASP A 54 16.26 -7.08 19.50
N ASN A 55 16.00 -7.61 18.31
CA ASN A 55 16.95 -7.65 17.19
C ASN A 55 16.39 -6.92 15.96
N SER A 56 17.24 -6.09 15.34
CA SER A 56 16.92 -5.38 14.09
C SER A 56 17.43 -6.04 12.81
N THR A 57 18.14 -7.17 12.87
CA THR A 57 18.58 -7.92 11.69
C THR A 57 17.41 -8.41 10.84
N CYS A 58 17.52 -8.20 9.53
CA CYS A 58 16.60 -8.66 8.51
C CYS A 58 16.41 -10.18 8.53
N ASP A 59 15.16 -10.65 8.72
CA ASP A 59 14.84 -12.09 8.71
C ASP A 59 15.01 -12.77 7.35
N GLN A 60 15.08 -11.98 6.28
CA GLN A 60 15.14 -12.54 4.92
C GLN A 60 16.56 -12.83 4.47
N CYS A 61 17.50 -11.92 4.73
CA CYS A 61 18.90 -12.14 4.35
C CYS A 61 19.78 -12.58 5.53
N GLY A 62 19.39 -12.31 6.78
CA GLY A 62 20.20 -12.60 7.96
C GLY A 62 21.46 -11.74 8.14
N CYS A 63 21.81 -10.89 7.18
CA CYS A 63 23.12 -10.22 7.15
C CYS A 63 23.09 -8.75 7.62
N MET A 64 22.01 -8.03 7.38
CA MET A 64 21.95 -6.56 7.54
C MET A 64 20.78 -6.15 8.43
N THR A 65 20.90 -4.97 9.03
CA THR A 65 19.83 -4.32 9.78
C THR A 65 18.65 -3.96 8.85
N GLU A 66 17.42 -4.27 9.26
CA GLU A 66 16.22 -4.00 8.50
C GLU A 66 15.64 -2.62 8.82
N ASP A 67 16.08 -1.62 8.06
CA ASP A 67 15.40 -0.33 7.90
C ASP A 67 14.51 -0.33 6.64
N GLU A 68 13.85 0.80 6.34
CA GLU A 68 12.97 0.94 5.17
C GLU A 68 13.72 0.76 3.84
N PHE A 69 14.98 1.19 3.76
CA PHE A 69 15.77 1.15 2.55
C PHE A 69 16.25 -0.28 2.26
N HIS A 70 16.78 -0.95 3.29
CA HIS A 70 17.14 -2.36 3.21
C HIS A 70 15.92 -3.23 2.91
N ALA A 71 14.81 -3.03 3.63
CA ALA A 71 13.61 -3.85 3.46
C ALA A 71 13.01 -3.76 2.05
N LEU A 72 13.10 -2.61 1.39
CA LEU A 72 12.41 -2.37 0.12
C LEU A 72 13.32 -2.45 -1.10
N TRP A 73 14.62 -2.12 -0.95
CA TRP A 73 15.52 -1.90 -2.08
C TRP A 73 16.83 -2.70 -1.99
N ASP A 74 17.57 -2.53 -0.91
CA ASP A 74 18.97 -2.98 -0.82
C ASP A 74 19.11 -4.48 -0.50
N CYS A 75 18.13 -5.09 0.17
CA CYS A 75 18.15 -6.52 0.46
C CYS A 75 18.33 -7.40 -0.79
N GLU A 76 19.25 -8.37 -0.70
CA GLU A 76 19.55 -9.30 -1.81
C GLU A 76 18.33 -10.16 -2.19
N MET A 77 17.46 -10.48 -1.24
CA MET A 77 16.25 -11.27 -1.46
C MET A 77 15.23 -10.58 -2.38
N VAL A 78 15.34 -9.26 -2.58
CA VAL A 78 14.50 -8.51 -3.53
C VAL A 78 15.29 -8.05 -4.75
N ARG A 79 16.48 -8.62 -4.99
CA ARG A 79 17.35 -8.25 -6.13
C ARG A 79 16.66 -8.36 -7.47
N GLU A 80 16.15 -9.55 -7.73
CA GLU A 80 15.54 -9.91 -9.01
C GLU A 80 14.24 -9.14 -9.27
N VAL A 81 13.52 -8.76 -8.21
CA VAL A 81 12.27 -7.98 -8.33
C VAL A 81 12.50 -6.66 -9.05
N TRP A 82 13.65 -6.02 -8.78
CA TRP A 82 13.98 -4.71 -9.35
C TRP A 82 14.74 -4.81 -10.67
N ALA A 83 15.21 -6.00 -11.06
CA ALA A 83 16.15 -6.17 -12.18
C ALA A 83 15.58 -5.74 -13.54
N LEU A 84 14.31 -6.02 -13.81
CA LEU A 84 13.70 -5.77 -15.12
C LEU A 84 13.44 -4.28 -15.41
N ALA A 85 12.84 -3.56 -14.46
CA ALA A 85 12.39 -2.18 -14.68
C ALA A 85 13.30 -1.12 -14.02
N PHE A 86 14.10 -1.51 -13.02
CA PHE A 86 14.88 -0.59 -12.19
C PHE A 86 16.34 -1.04 -12.01
N GLY A 87 16.80 -2.01 -12.82
CA GLY A 87 18.13 -2.61 -12.68
C GLY A 87 19.26 -1.59 -12.82
N GLU A 88 19.12 -0.61 -13.71
CA GLU A 88 20.13 0.44 -13.89
C GLU A 88 20.21 1.40 -12.70
N VAL A 89 19.07 1.87 -12.19
CA VAL A 89 19.01 2.69 -10.97
C VAL A 89 19.59 1.94 -9.79
N ARG A 90 19.38 0.63 -9.72
CA ARG A 90 19.99 -0.20 -8.68
C ARG A 90 21.50 -0.33 -8.82
N ARG A 91 22.03 -0.44 -10.04
CA ARG A 91 23.48 -0.46 -10.29
C ARG A 91 24.13 0.88 -9.92
N LYS A 92 23.51 2.00 -10.30
CA LYS A 92 24.01 3.35 -10.00
C LYS A 92 23.82 3.75 -8.52
N GLY A 93 22.75 3.25 -7.90
CA GLY A 93 22.27 3.66 -6.58
C GLY A 93 22.94 2.97 -5.39
N GLN A 94 24.11 2.36 -5.54
CA GLN A 94 24.81 1.65 -4.44
C GLN A 94 25.17 2.56 -3.25
N SER A 95 25.36 3.86 -3.52
CA SER A 95 25.65 4.87 -2.50
C SER A 95 24.41 5.41 -1.79
N LEU A 96 23.21 5.16 -2.32
CA LEU A 96 21.97 5.64 -1.71
C LEU A 96 21.67 4.85 -0.43
N LYS A 97 21.14 5.54 0.57
CA LYS A 97 20.74 4.94 1.87
C LYS A 97 19.38 5.44 2.36
N VAL A 98 18.74 6.35 1.62
CA VAL A 98 17.50 7.01 2.05
C VAL A 98 16.42 6.83 0.99
N MET A 99 15.22 6.42 1.43
CA MET A 99 14.11 6.14 0.52
C MET A 99 13.65 7.38 -0.27
N SER A 100 13.68 8.58 0.31
CA SER A 100 13.34 9.82 -0.41
C SER A 100 14.28 10.11 -1.56
N ASP A 101 15.58 9.86 -1.37
CA ASP A 101 16.61 10.09 -2.38
C ASP A 101 16.45 9.10 -3.52
N LEU A 102 16.16 7.83 -3.19
CA LEU A 102 15.85 6.80 -4.19
C LEU A 102 14.62 7.15 -5.03
N VAL A 103 13.54 7.63 -4.41
CA VAL A 103 12.35 8.10 -5.15
C VAL A 103 12.71 9.28 -6.06
N SER A 104 13.54 10.21 -5.57
CA SER A 104 13.97 11.38 -6.34
C SER A 104 14.86 11.00 -7.54
N VAL A 105 15.80 10.07 -7.36
CA VAL A 105 16.65 9.52 -8.43
C VAL A 105 15.80 8.76 -9.45
N THR A 106 14.88 7.90 -8.98
CA THR A 106 13.96 7.16 -9.86
C THR A 106 13.16 8.13 -10.76
N LYS A 107 12.71 9.26 -10.18
CA LYS A 107 12.04 10.32 -10.94
C LYS A 107 12.97 11.01 -11.94
N ALA A 108 14.20 11.35 -11.51
CA ALA A 108 15.18 12.05 -12.34
C ALA A 108 15.62 11.22 -13.55
N GLU A 109 15.68 9.90 -13.42
CA GLU A 109 15.98 8.96 -14.50
C GLU A 109 14.75 8.70 -15.41
N GLY A 110 13.62 9.39 -15.18
CA GLY A 110 12.41 9.27 -16.01
C GLY A 110 11.64 7.96 -15.84
N LEU A 111 11.93 7.17 -14.79
CA LEU A 111 11.25 5.90 -14.55
C LEU A 111 9.86 6.11 -13.92
N SER A 112 8.98 5.13 -14.12
CA SER A 112 7.62 5.17 -13.57
C SER A 112 7.63 5.07 -12.04
N LEU A 113 7.32 6.19 -11.38
CA LEU A 113 7.14 6.23 -9.93
C LEU A 113 5.91 5.42 -9.47
N GLU A 114 4.88 5.31 -10.30
CA GLU A 114 3.73 4.45 -10.01
C GLU A 114 4.14 2.99 -9.93
N LEU A 115 4.89 2.48 -10.93
CA LEU A 115 5.37 1.10 -10.93
C LEU A 115 6.34 0.85 -9.77
N PHE A 116 7.22 1.82 -9.49
CA PHE A 116 8.11 1.78 -8.33
C PHE A 116 7.30 1.63 -7.03
N ALA A 117 6.30 2.49 -6.83
CA ALA A 117 5.49 2.49 -5.61
C ALA A 117 4.70 1.18 -5.44
N MET A 118 4.12 0.67 -6.53
CA MET A 118 3.40 -0.62 -6.53
C MET A 118 4.34 -1.79 -6.20
N THR A 119 5.54 -1.79 -6.79
CA THR A 119 6.55 -2.84 -6.56
C THR A 119 7.03 -2.82 -5.12
N ALA A 120 7.42 -1.65 -4.60
CA ALA A 120 7.83 -1.49 -3.20
C ALA A 120 6.71 -1.89 -2.23
N TRP A 121 5.46 -1.54 -2.53
CA TRP A 121 4.31 -1.94 -1.72
C TRP A 121 4.12 -3.45 -1.70
N LEU A 122 4.20 -4.14 -2.86
CA LEU A 122 4.08 -5.60 -2.90
C LEU A 122 5.26 -6.31 -2.22
N ILE A 123 6.48 -5.77 -2.33
CA ILE A 123 7.62 -6.24 -1.54
C ILE A 123 7.27 -6.17 -0.05
N TRP A 124 6.82 -5.01 0.43
CA TRP A 124 6.44 -4.83 1.83
C TRP A 124 5.34 -5.80 2.29
N MET A 125 4.28 -5.94 1.49
CA MET A 125 3.19 -6.88 1.77
C MET A 125 3.70 -8.32 1.85
N ARG A 126 4.61 -8.71 0.95
CA ARG A 126 5.27 -10.02 1.00
C ARG A 126 6.08 -10.20 2.29
N ARG A 127 6.86 -9.19 2.73
CA ARG A 127 7.58 -9.27 4.00
C ARG A 127 6.62 -9.46 5.19
N ASN A 128 5.52 -8.71 5.21
CA ASN A 128 4.53 -8.82 6.29
C ASN A 128 3.88 -10.21 6.35
N LYS A 129 3.56 -10.81 5.19
CA LYS A 129 3.04 -12.18 5.11
C LYS A 129 4.01 -13.19 5.73
N LEU A 130 5.30 -13.09 5.41
CA LEU A 130 6.31 -13.98 5.99
C LEU A 130 6.41 -13.86 7.51
N ARG A 131 6.28 -12.64 8.07
CA ARG A 131 6.33 -12.43 9.53
C ARG A 131 5.17 -13.10 10.28
N VAL A 132 4.04 -13.31 9.62
CA VAL A 132 2.87 -13.99 10.19
C VAL A 132 2.77 -15.44 9.73
N ASN A 133 3.87 -16.02 9.21
CA ASN A 133 3.95 -17.39 8.69
C ASN A 133 2.90 -17.70 7.60
N ASP A 134 2.50 -16.70 6.83
CA ASP A 134 1.68 -16.86 5.63
C ASP A 134 2.57 -17.18 4.42
N ASN A 135 1.99 -17.72 3.35
CA ASN A 135 2.68 -18.08 2.11
C ASN A 135 2.50 -17.00 1.04
N PRO A 136 3.43 -16.03 0.91
CA PRO A 136 3.34 -15.03 -0.15
C PRO A 136 3.76 -15.60 -1.50
N GLN A 137 3.43 -14.85 -2.55
CA GLN A 137 3.98 -15.12 -3.88
C GLN A 137 5.53 -15.13 -3.90
N PRO A 138 6.15 -15.92 -4.78
CA PRO A 138 7.60 -15.89 -4.99
C PRO A 138 8.10 -14.50 -5.41
N CYS A 139 9.32 -14.13 -4.99
CA CYS A 139 9.92 -12.83 -5.35
C CYS A 139 9.88 -12.53 -6.85
N PRO A 140 10.26 -13.45 -7.77
CA PRO A 140 10.24 -13.16 -9.21
C PRO A 140 8.87 -12.73 -9.76
N ARG A 141 7.76 -13.12 -9.10
CA ARG A 141 6.39 -12.78 -9.52
C ARG A 141 5.94 -11.39 -9.07
N VAL A 142 6.68 -10.76 -8.16
CA VAL A 142 6.30 -9.47 -7.57
C VAL A 142 6.28 -8.35 -8.61
N ALA A 143 7.28 -8.26 -9.47
CA ALA A 143 7.36 -7.22 -10.51
C ALA A 143 6.21 -7.32 -11.52
N PHE A 144 5.93 -8.53 -12.01
CA PHE A 144 4.81 -8.79 -12.91
C PHE A 144 3.47 -8.43 -12.27
N SER A 145 3.27 -8.82 -11.01
CA SER A 145 2.04 -8.51 -10.28
C SER A 145 1.89 -7.01 -10.03
N ALA A 146 3.00 -6.29 -9.79
CA ALA A 146 2.98 -4.84 -9.62
C ALA A 146 2.51 -4.15 -10.90
N SER A 147 3.02 -4.58 -12.06
CA SER A 147 2.59 -4.07 -13.36
C SER A 147 1.11 -4.37 -13.62
N ALA A 148 0.69 -5.63 -13.46
CA ALA A 148 -0.69 -6.03 -13.72
C ALA A 148 -1.70 -5.27 -12.85
N LEU A 149 -1.42 -5.15 -11.54
CA LEU A 149 -2.29 -4.40 -10.61
C LEU A 149 -2.28 -2.89 -10.90
N LEU A 150 -1.16 -2.35 -11.39
CA LEU A 150 -1.09 -0.95 -11.78
C LEU A 150 -1.97 -0.69 -13.01
N ASP A 151 -1.85 -1.54 -14.02
CA ASP A 151 -2.62 -1.46 -15.25
C ASP A 151 -4.12 -1.57 -14.96
N GLU A 152 -4.52 -2.57 -14.16
CA GLU A 152 -5.91 -2.74 -13.71
C GLU A 152 -6.43 -1.48 -13.01
N PHE A 153 -5.66 -0.92 -12.07
CA PHE A 153 -6.07 0.28 -11.34
C PHE A 153 -6.23 1.50 -12.26
N GLN A 154 -5.30 1.69 -13.19
CA GLN A 154 -5.31 2.82 -14.11
C GLN A 154 -6.45 2.70 -15.13
N GLN A 155 -6.70 1.50 -15.66
CA GLN A 155 -7.84 1.22 -16.52
C GLN A 155 -9.17 1.46 -15.79
N GLY A 156 -9.27 1.00 -14.53
CA GLY A 156 -10.41 1.26 -13.65
C GLY A 156 -10.68 2.75 -13.50
N LYS A 157 -9.65 3.56 -13.22
CA LYS A 157 -9.76 5.03 -13.13
C LYS A 157 -10.19 5.68 -14.46
N GLN A 158 -9.65 5.20 -15.58
CA GLN A 158 -10.00 5.74 -16.90
C GLN A 158 -11.44 5.41 -17.31
N SER A 159 -11.93 4.21 -16.97
CA SER A 159 -13.33 3.81 -17.21
C SER A 159 -14.30 4.65 -16.37
N MET A 160 -13.92 5.00 -15.13
CA MET A 160 -14.72 5.93 -14.29
C MET A 160 -14.69 7.37 -14.81
N ALA A 161 -13.58 7.83 -15.38
CA ALA A 161 -13.42 9.19 -15.90
C ALA A 161 -14.09 9.42 -17.27
N ARG A 162 -14.24 8.36 -18.09
CA ARG A 162 -14.84 8.44 -19.44
C ARG A 162 -16.36 8.29 -19.48
N GLY A 163 -17.05 8.11 -18.34
CA GLY A 163 -18.52 8.00 -18.30
C GLY A 163 -19.12 6.80 -19.04
N ASN A 164 -18.30 5.94 -19.66
CA ASN A 164 -18.77 4.81 -20.44
C ASN A 164 -18.94 3.57 -19.54
N ARG A 165 -20.13 3.44 -18.93
CA ARG A 165 -20.57 2.20 -18.29
C ARG A 165 -21.80 1.67 -19.02
N THR A 166 -21.61 0.58 -19.74
CA THR A 166 -22.70 -0.34 -20.13
C THR A 166 -22.97 -1.40 -19.05
N SER A 167 -22.17 -1.45 -17.97
CA SER A 167 -22.39 -2.34 -16.82
C SER A 167 -22.57 -1.55 -15.51
N PRO A 168 -23.62 -1.83 -14.72
CA PRO A 168 -23.84 -1.16 -13.43
C PRO A 168 -22.69 -1.45 -12.46
N VAL A 169 -22.21 -0.43 -11.75
CA VAL A 169 -21.30 -0.68 -10.60
C VAL A 169 -22.07 -1.39 -9.52
N GLU A 170 -21.46 -2.45 -9.00
CA GLU A 170 -21.94 -3.17 -7.83
C GLU A 170 -21.22 -2.68 -6.58
N ALA A 171 -21.96 -2.52 -5.49
CA ALA A 171 -21.45 -2.38 -4.14
C ALA A 171 -21.82 -3.61 -3.32
N GLY A 172 -21.07 -3.89 -2.26
CA GLY A 172 -21.41 -4.94 -1.30
C GLY A 172 -22.02 -4.36 -0.04
N ILE A 173 -23.11 -4.95 0.44
CA ILE A 173 -23.64 -4.71 1.79
C ILE A 173 -23.30 -5.93 2.64
N GLY A 174 -22.58 -5.71 3.73
CA GLY A 174 -22.28 -6.71 4.75
C GLY A 174 -22.96 -6.36 6.07
N VAL A 175 -23.69 -7.30 6.66
CA VAL A 175 -24.31 -7.15 7.99
C VAL A 175 -23.77 -8.25 8.90
N VAL A 176 -23.41 -7.90 10.15
CA VAL A 176 -23.02 -8.86 11.19
C VAL A 176 -23.79 -8.52 12.46
N ILE A 177 -24.57 -9.47 12.96
CA ILE A 177 -25.28 -9.37 14.23
C ILE A 177 -24.44 -10.07 15.30
N ARG A 178 -24.25 -9.44 16.46
CA ARG A 178 -23.48 -9.98 17.59
C ARG A 178 -24.31 -9.98 18.87
N ASN A 179 -24.00 -10.89 19.80
CA ASN A 179 -24.53 -10.84 21.17
C ASN A 179 -23.75 -9.83 22.03
N LYS A 180 -24.17 -9.70 23.30
CA LYS A 180 -23.54 -8.79 24.28
C LYS A 180 -22.09 -9.18 24.61
N GLU A 181 -21.73 -10.45 24.43
CA GLU A 181 -20.36 -10.98 24.55
C GLU A 181 -19.51 -10.76 23.29
N GLY A 182 -20.06 -10.16 22.22
CA GLY A 182 -19.36 -9.90 20.96
C GLY A 182 -19.25 -11.10 20.01
N GLN A 183 -19.87 -12.23 20.33
CA GLN A 183 -19.93 -13.41 19.46
C GLN A 183 -20.91 -13.16 18.31
N VAL A 184 -20.57 -13.64 17.10
CA VAL A 184 -21.40 -13.46 15.90
C VAL A 184 -22.61 -14.41 15.97
N LEU A 185 -23.81 -13.83 15.94
CA LEU A 185 -25.08 -14.55 15.90
C LEU A 185 -25.52 -14.83 14.46
N ALA A 186 -25.27 -13.89 13.53
CA ALA A 186 -25.61 -14.04 12.12
C ALA A 186 -24.82 -13.08 11.23
N ALA A 187 -24.70 -13.41 9.94
CA ALA A 187 -24.07 -12.55 8.95
C ALA A 187 -24.79 -12.60 7.59
N LEU A 188 -24.82 -11.47 6.88
CA LEU A 188 -25.34 -11.31 5.53
C LEU A 188 -24.29 -10.64 4.65
N SER A 189 -24.15 -11.10 3.40
CA SER A 189 -23.33 -10.45 2.37
C SER A 189 -24.11 -10.44 1.07
N GLU A 190 -24.39 -9.25 0.53
CA GLU A 190 -25.18 -9.12 -0.69
C GLU A 190 -24.60 -8.05 -1.62
N LYS A 191 -24.64 -8.32 -2.92
CA LYS A 191 -24.31 -7.34 -3.94
C LYS A 191 -25.52 -6.47 -4.27
N VAL A 192 -25.33 -5.16 -4.32
CA VAL A 192 -26.35 -4.20 -4.73
C VAL A 192 -25.81 -3.32 -5.86
N ARG A 193 -26.71 -2.78 -6.67
CA ARG A 193 -26.35 -1.73 -7.61
C ARG A 193 -25.93 -0.49 -6.83
N MET A 194 -24.75 0.04 -7.10
CA MET A 194 -24.20 1.23 -6.44
C MET A 194 -25.14 2.42 -6.70
N PRO A 195 -25.75 2.99 -5.65
CA PRO A 195 -26.52 4.22 -5.80
C PRO A 195 -25.59 5.40 -6.09
N VAL A 196 -26.14 6.47 -6.66
CA VAL A 196 -25.36 7.64 -7.12
C VAL A 196 -24.68 8.39 -5.97
N ILE A 197 -25.21 8.25 -4.73
CA ILE A 197 -24.74 8.95 -3.53
C ILE A 197 -24.56 7.99 -2.35
N VAL A 198 -23.57 8.28 -1.50
CA VAL A 198 -23.13 7.41 -0.39
C VAL A 198 -24.21 7.28 0.68
N GLU A 199 -24.98 8.35 0.92
CA GLU A 199 -26.05 8.40 1.91
C GLU A 199 -27.16 7.39 1.58
N VAL A 200 -27.44 7.17 0.29
CA VAL A 200 -28.43 6.16 -0.14
C VAL A 200 -27.88 4.75 0.07
N LEU A 201 -26.56 4.53 -0.08
CA LEU A 201 -25.95 3.24 0.21
C LEU A 201 -26.01 2.92 1.70
N GLU A 202 -25.75 3.91 2.56
CA GLU A 202 -25.87 3.77 4.01
C GLU A 202 -27.32 3.49 4.45
N MET A 203 -28.29 4.21 3.88
CA MET A 203 -29.72 3.95 4.11
C MET A 203 -30.12 2.53 3.70
N LEU A 204 -29.64 2.06 2.55
CA LEU A 204 -29.88 0.68 2.08
C LEU A 204 -29.24 -0.36 2.99
N ALA A 205 -28.01 -0.12 3.44
CA ALA A 205 -27.32 -0.99 4.39
C ALA A 205 -28.06 -1.08 5.73
N ALA A 206 -28.49 0.06 6.28
CA ALA A 206 -29.27 0.11 7.52
C ALA A 206 -30.62 -0.60 7.41
N ARG A 207 -31.36 -0.36 6.32
CA ARG A 207 -32.63 -1.04 6.05
C ARG A 207 -32.45 -2.55 5.94
N LYS A 208 -31.42 -3.02 5.22
CA LYS A 208 -31.13 -4.45 5.09
C LYS A 208 -30.70 -5.07 6.42
N ALA A 209 -29.93 -4.36 7.23
CA ALA A 209 -29.58 -4.82 8.56
C ALA A 209 -30.82 -5.00 9.44
N ALA A 210 -31.77 -4.06 9.40
CA ALA A 210 -33.03 -4.14 10.13
C ALA A 210 -33.93 -5.29 9.63
N MET A 211 -34.05 -5.46 8.32
CA MET A 211 -34.81 -6.58 7.73
C MET A 211 -34.18 -7.92 8.10
N PHE A 212 -32.87 -8.06 7.96
CA PHE A 212 -32.14 -9.27 8.32
C PHE A 212 -32.27 -9.62 9.80
N ALA A 213 -32.22 -8.62 10.69
CA ALA A 213 -32.47 -8.83 12.12
C ALA A 213 -33.90 -9.35 12.37
N LYS A 214 -34.90 -8.72 11.74
CA LYS A 214 -36.30 -9.14 11.84
C LYS A 214 -36.54 -10.56 11.32
N ASP A 215 -35.97 -10.91 10.17
CA ASP A 215 -36.11 -12.24 9.55
C ASP A 215 -35.53 -13.35 10.43
N LEU A 216 -34.55 -13.01 11.26
CA LEU A 216 -33.96 -13.91 12.25
C LEU A 216 -34.69 -13.90 13.61
N GLY A 217 -35.78 -13.15 13.73
CA GLY A 217 -36.58 -13.06 14.96
C GLY A 217 -35.98 -12.16 16.04
N PHE A 218 -35.00 -11.32 15.71
CA PHE A 218 -34.52 -10.27 16.62
C PHE A 218 -35.51 -9.09 16.56
N SER A 219 -36.23 -8.86 17.66
CA SER A 219 -37.16 -7.73 17.85
C SER A 219 -36.53 -6.62 18.67
#